data_AF-A0AAV2QY97-F1
#
_entry.id   AF-A0AAV2QY97-F1
#
_cell.length_a   1.000
_cell.length_b   1.000
_cell.length_c   1.000
_cell.angle_alpha   90.00
_cell.angle_beta   90.00
_cell.angle_gamma   90.00
#
_symmetry.space_group_name_H-M   'P 1'
#
loop_
_entity.id
_entity.type
_entity.pdbx_description
1 polymer ?
#
loop_
_entity_poly.entity_id
_entity_poly.type
_entity_poly.pdbx_seq_one_letter_code
_entity_poly.pdbx_strand_id
1 'polypeptide(L)'
;DDVYFECSVQAKPPIIKVSWKHDGKDLVAGNGIFVSNMSLVVQQVTRSNGGAYTCVATNARGTSSSPPLHLDVKYAPVCATEQRIQHSVAKLENAEISCKVHANPKNVTFRWTFNNTAEAIDVP
;
A
#
# COMPACT_ATOMS: atom_id res chain seq x y z
N ASP A 1 9.99 5.35 -5.18
CA ASP A 1 9.25 5.82 -6.36
C ASP A 1 8.32 6.95 -5.98
N ASP A 2 8.02 7.80 -6.97
CA ASP A 2 7.11 8.94 -6.85
C ASP A 2 5.91 8.71 -7.77
N VAL A 3 4.74 9.23 -7.39
CA VAL A 3 3.50 9.11 -8.18
C VAL A 3 2.89 10.49 -8.41
N TYR A 4 2.38 10.66 -9.63
CA TYR A 4 1.79 11.91 -10.11
C TYR A 4 0.33 11.67 -10.48
N PHE A 5 -0.55 12.50 -9.94
CA PHE A 5 -1.97 12.51 -10.25
C PHE A 5 -2.36 13.85 -10.89
N GLU A 6 -3.31 13.80 -11.80
CA GLU A 6 -3.85 14.97 -12.48
C GLU A 6 -5.38 14.95 -12.40
N CYS A 7 -5.98 16.11 -12.10
CA CYS A 7 -7.42 16.27 -12.03
C CYS A 7 -7.90 17.21 -13.14
N SER A 8 -8.49 16.62 -14.18
CA SER A 8 -9.08 17.36 -15.29
C SER A 8 -10.52 17.75 -14.98
N VAL A 9 -10.76 19.05 -14.75
CA VAL A 9 -12.08 19.57 -14.34
C VAL A 9 -12.66 20.49 -15.41
N GLN A 10 -13.93 20.26 -15.77
CA GLN A 10 -14.72 21.15 -16.61
C GLN A 10 -15.83 21.77 -15.76
N ALA A 11 -15.81 23.09 -15.60
CA ALA A 11 -16.78 23.81 -14.77
C ALA A 11 -17.18 25.16 -15.37
N LYS A 12 -18.44 25.55 -15.18
CA LYS A 12 -18.95 26.90 -15.46
C LYS A 12 -19.75 27.41 -14.25
N PRO A 13 -19.35 28.53 -13.60
CA PRO A 13 -18.12 29.30 -13.80
C PRO A 13 -16.84 28.48 -13.58
N PRO A 14 -15.66 28.98 -14.02
CA PRO A 14 -14.37 28.31 -13.85
C PRO A 14 -14.10 27.90 -12.39
N ILE A 15 -13.29 26.86 -12.23
CA ILE A 15 -12.86 26.40 -10.91
C ILE A 15 -12.07 27.48 -10.17
N ILE A 16 -12.26 27.56 -8.86
CA ILE A 16 -11.52 28.46 -7.97
C ILE A 16 -10.48 27.71 -7.12
N LYS A 17 -10.71 26.42 -6.87
CA LYS A 17 -9.84 25.59 -6.03
C LYS A 17 -10.01 24.11 -6.38
N VAL A 18 -8.91 23.37 -6.35
CA VAL A 18 -8.90 21.90 -6.28
C VAL A 18 -8.21 21.49 -4.99
N SER A 19 -8.80 20.54 -4.28
CA SER A 19 -8.19 19.84 -3.15
C SER A 19 -8.23 18.34 -3.40
N TRP A 20 -7.41 17.59 -2.66
CA TRP A 20 -7.32 16.14 -2.81
C TRP A 20 -7.70 15.44 -1.50
N LYS A 21 -8.27 14.25 -1.65
CA LYS A 21 -8.59 13.36 -0.54
C LYS A 21 -7.93 12.00 -0.75
N HIS A 22 -7.47 11.41 0.33
CA HIS A 22 -6.98 10.03 0.41
C HIS A 22 -7.83 9.28 1.43
N ASP A 23 -8.49 8.21 1.00
CA ASP A 23 -9.42 7.40 1.79
C ASP A 23 -10.48 8.25 2.52
N GLY A 24 -10.99 9.26 1.81
CA GLY A 24 -12.02 10.18 2.29
C GLY A 24 -11.51 11.34 3.16
N LYS A 25 -10.24 11.36 3.55
CA LYS A 25 -9.62 12.40 4.36
C LYS A 25 -8.91 13.43 3.50
N ASP A 26 -9.01 14.71 3.85
CA ASP A 26 -8.31 15.78 3.14
C ASP A 26 -6.80 15.61 3.23
N LEU A 27 -6.13 15.66 2.07
CA LEU A 27 -4.69 15.66 1.98
C LEU A 27 -4.16 17.08 2.17
N VAL A 28 -3.16 17.20 3.03
CA VAL A 28 -2.45 18.45 3.30
C VAL A 28 -1.06 18.35 2.69
N ALA A 29 -0.60 19.42 2.03
CA ALA A 29 0.76 19.47 1.50
C ALA A 29 1.80 19.42 2.63
N GLY A 30 2.89 18.71 2.40
CA GLY A 30 3.94 18.45 3.39
C GLY A 30 4.40 16.99 3.36
N ASN A 31 5.56 16.71 3.94
CA ASN A 31 6.13 15.35 4.06
C ASN A 31 6.08 14.53 2.75
N GLY A 32 6.58 15.09 1.65
CA GLY A 32 6.59 14.42 0.35
C GLY A 32 5.29 14.52 -0.44
N ILE A 33 4.25 15.17 0.09
CA ILE A 33 3.00 15.46 -0.61
C ILE A 33 3.03 16.89 -1.13
N PHE A 34 2.91 17.06 -2.44
CA PHE A 34 2.86 18.37 -3.10
C PHE A 34 1.56 18.50 -3.88
N VAL A 35 0.85 19.59 -3.65
CA VAL A 35 -0.37 19.93 -4.38
C VAL A 35 -0.11 21.22 -5.15
N SER A 36 -0.21 21.16 -6.48
CA SER A 36 -0.02 22.31 -7.35
C SER A 36 -1.17 22.42 -8.34
N ASN A 37 -1.98 23.46 -8.17
CA ASN A 37 -3.17 23.72 -8.99
C ASN A 37 -4.10 22.50 -9.10
N MET A 38 -3.95 21.68 -10.15
CA MET A 38 -4.76 20.52 -10.48
C MET A 38 -4.02 19.19 -10.33
N SER A 39 -2.75 19.22 -9.90
CA SER A 39 -1.89 18.05 -9.79
C SER A 39 -1.53 17.75 -8.34
N LEU A 40 -1.36 16.46 -8.05
CA LEU A 40 -0.88 15.94 -6.78
C LEU A 40 0.35 15.08 -7.03
N VAL A 41 1.42 15.33 -6.29
CA VAL A 41 2.62 14.50 -6.29
C VAL A 41 2.78 13.87 -4.92
N VAL A 42 2.98 12.56 -4.89
CA VAL A 42 3.32 11.80 -3.68
C VAL A 42 4.72 11.23 -3.88
N GLN A 43 5.69 11.76 -3.16
CA GLN A 43 7.08 11.31 -3.22
C GLN A 43 7.33 10.14 -2.27
N GLN A 44 8.32 9.32 -2.61
CA GLN A 44 8.78 8.20 -1.78
C GLN A 44 7.61 7.33 -1.30
N VAL A 45 6.78 6.91 -2.25
CA VAL A 45 5.56 6.14 -1.99
C VAL A 45 5.87 4.90 -1.18
N THR A 46 5.12 4.74 -0.09
CA THR A 46 5.15 3.58 0.79
C THR A 46 3.82 2.83 0.72
N ARG A 47 3.76 1.65 1.36
CA ARG A 47 2.54 0.84 1.43
C ARG A 47 1.33 1.58 2.03
N SER A 48 1.54 2.59 2.89
CA SER A 48 0.46 3.36 3.51
C SER A 48 -0.13 4.42 2.58
N ASN A 49 0.56 4.77 1.50
CA ASN A 49 0.04 5.67 0.48
C ASN A 49 -0.93 4.97 -0.48
N GLY A 50 -1.02 3.64 -0.45
CA GLY A 50 -2.05 2.92 -1.20
C GLY A 50 -3.45 3.26 -0.69
N GLY A 51 -4.43 3.25 -1.58
CA GLY A 51 -5.81 3.61 -1.23
C GLY A 51 -6.52 4.40 -2.32
N ALA A 52 -7.69 4.94 -1.99
CA ALA A 52 -8.54 5.69 -2.88
C ALA A 52 -8.20 7.19 -2.85
N TYR A 53 -7.83 7.74 -4.01
CA TYR A 53 -7.60 9.16 -4.20
C TYR A 53 -8.77 9.81 -4.93
N THR A 54 -9.18 10.97 -4.46
CA THR A 54 -10.29 11.74 -5.05
C THR A 54 -9.89 13.21 -5.13
N CYS A 55 -10.09 13.84 -6.28
CA CYS A 55 -9.98 15.29 -6.37
C CYS A 55 -11.35 15.94 -6.13
N VAL A 56 -11.33 17.07 -5.45
CA VAL A 56 -12.49 17.84 -5.04
C VAL A 56 -12.33 19.23 -5.63
N ALA A 57 -13.19 19.57 -6.58
CA ALA A 57 -13.14 20.83 -7.30
C ALA A 57 -14.26 21.75 -6.84
N THR A 58 -13.92 23.00 -6.53
CA THR A 58 -14.86 24.03 -6.09
C THR A 58 -14.92 25.14 -7.13
N ASN A 59 -16.12 25.63 -7.41
CA ASN A 59 -16.37 26.86 -8.16
C ASN A 59 -17.37 27.75 -7.41
N ALA A 60 -17.76 28.88 -8.00
CA ALA A 60 -18.71 29.82 -7.39
C ALA A 60 -20.12 29.26 -7.13
N ARG A 61 -20.45 28.06 -7.64
CA ARG A 61 -21.75 27.41 -7.41
C ARG A 61 -21.69 26.31 -6.36
N GLY A 62 -20.51 25.77 -6.06
CA GLY A 62 -20.33 24.73 -5.06
C GLY A 62 -19.13 23.85 -5.35
N THR A 63 -19.20 22.61 -4.86
CA THR A 63 -18.11 21.65 -4.89
C THR A 63 -18.58 20.32 -5.48
N SER A 64 -17.74 19.68 -6.30
CA SER A 64 -17.94 18.33 -6.81
C SER A 64 -16.67 17.49 -6.62
N SER A 65 -16.83 16.17 -6.52
CA SER A 65 -15.72 15.23 -6.33
C SER A 65 -15.62 14.25 -7.51
N SER A 66 -14.41 13.86 -7.87
CA SER A 66 -14.20 12.81 -8.88
C SER A 66 -14.62 11.43 -8.34
N PRO A 67 -14.81 10.43 -9.22
CA PRO A 67 -14.74 9.03 -8.81
C PRO A 67 -13.39 8.72 -8.13
N PRO A 68 -13.35 7.73 -7.22
CA PRO A 68 -12.11 7.33 -6.56
C PRO A 68 -11.17 6.58 -7.51
N LEU A 69 -9.92 7.04 -7.61
CA LEU A 69 -8.82 6.35 -8.27
C LEU A 69 -8.00 5.58 -7.25
N HIS A 70 -7.85 4.27 -7.44
CA HIS A 70 -7.15 3.41 -6.47
C HIS A 70 -5.67 3.29 -6.83
N LEU A 71 -4.80 3.76 -5.93
CA LEU A 71 -3.37 3.53 -6.00
C LEU A 71 -3.04 2.18 -5.35
N ASP A 72 -2.57 1.23 -6.16
CA ASP A 72 -2.17 -0.10 -5.72
C ASP A 72 -0.64 -0.20 -5.62
N VAL A 73 -0.11 -0.05 -4.39
CA VAL A 73 1.33 -0.07 -4.14
C VAL A 73 1.82 -1.52 -4.02
N LYS A 74 2.62 -1.96 -4.99
CA LYS A 74 3.23 -3.29 -5.03
C LYS A 74 4.52 -3.34 -4.21
N TYR A 75 4.75 -4.46 -3.53
CA TYR A 75 5.94 -4.66 -2.70
C TYR A 75 6.27 -6.14 -2.52
N ALA A 76 7.56 -6.43 -2.35
CA ALA A 76 8.07 -7.77 -2.11
C ALA A 76 7.59 -8.35 -0.76
N PRO A 77 7.49 -9.68 -0.62
CA PRO A 77 7.07 -10.30 0.63
C PRO A 77 7.96 -9.91 1.82
N VAL A 78 7.33 -9.56 2.95
CA VAL A 78 8.01 -9.22 4.21
C VAL A 78 7.45 -10.09 5.32
N CYS A 79 8.30 -10.65 6.19
CA CYS A 79 7.87 -11.48 7.31
C CYS A 79 6.86 -10.75 8.21
N ALA A 80 5.77 -11.43 8.56
CA ALA A 80 4.85 -10.95 9.59
C ALA A 80 5.56 -10.94 10.95
N THR A 81 5.31 -9.91 11.75
CA THR A 81 5.91 -9.76 13.08
C THR A 81 5.33 -10.73 14.11
N GLU A 82 4.08 -11.15 13.92
CA GLU A 82 3.34 -12.02 14.86
C GLU A 82 3.33 -13.48 14.39
N GLN A 83 4.50 -14.11 14.35
CA GLN A 83 4.60 -15.54 14.06
C GLN A 83 5.51 -16.25 15.06
N ARG A 84 5.19 -17.52 15.34
CA ARG A 84 5.97 -18.36 16.24
C ARG A 84 7.29 -18.71 15.53
N ILE A 85 8.40 -18.24 16.09
CA ILE A 85 9.75 -18.50 15.55
C ILE A 85 10.42 -19.72 16.19
N GLN A 86 9.90 -20.18 17.32
CA GLN A 86 10.45 -21.31 18.06
C GLN A 86 9.37 -22.37 18.27
N HIS A 87 9.71 -23.61 17.90
CA HIS A 87 8.83 -24.75 18.05
C HIS A 87 9.52 -25.81 18.92
N SER A 88 8.88 -26.15 20.04
CA SER A 88 9.25 -27.30 20.86
C SER A 88 8.24 -28.41 20.61
N VAL A 89 8.73 -29.60 20.29
CA VAL A 89 7.92 -30.76 19.90
C VAL A 89 8.56 -31.98 20.54
N ALA A 90 7.76 -32.91 21.08
CA ALA A 90 8.31 -34.11 21.68
C ALA A 90 8.85 -35.06 20.61
N LYS A 91 9.71 -36.00 21.01
CA LYS A 91 10.21 -37.03 20.11
C LYS A 91 9.03 -37.85 19.58
N LEU A 92 9.00 -38.09 18.26
CA LEU A 92 7.93 -38.79 17.53
C LEU A 92 6.60 -38.03 17.40
N GLU A 93 6.57 -36.73 17.72
CA GLU A 93 5.42 -35.87 17.42
C GLU A 93 5.66 -35.01 16.16
N ASN A 94 4.57 -34.59 15.52
CA ASN A 94 4.62 -33.76 14.32
C ASN A 94 4.76 -32.28 14.68
N ALA A 95 5.67 -31.59 13.97
CA ALA A 95 5.82 -30.15 14.07
C ALA A 95 5.05 -29.46 12.93
N GLU A 96 4.12 -28.57 13.27
CA GLU A 96 3.51 -27.66 12.30
C GLU A 96 4.22 -26.30 12.35
N ILE A 97 4.96 -25.98 11.28
CA ILE A 97 5.70 -24.73 11.15
C ILE A 97 4.99 -23.89 10.10
N SER A 98 4.65 -22.65 10.47
CA SER A 98 3.95 -21.72 9.57
C SER A 98 4.82 -20.51 9.30
N CYS A 99 4.95 -20.12 8.02
CA CYS A 99 5.58 -18.87 7.61
C CYS A 99 4.50 -17.92 7.13
N LYS A 100 4.36 -16.77 7.80
CA LYS A 100 3.42 -15.72 7.42
C LYS A 100 4.19 -14.53 6.89
N VAL A 101 3.78 -14.04 5.71
CA VAL A 101 4.36 -12.86 5.06
C VAL A 101 3.27 -11.88 4.64
N HIS A 102 3.60 -10.59 4.63
CA HIS A 102 2.83 -9.54 3.99
C HIS A 102 3.40 -9.30 2.59
N ALA A 103 2.57 -9.41 1.56
CA ALA A 103 2.99 -9.21 0.17
C ALA A 103 1.87 -8.59 -0.67
N ASN A 104 2.25 -7.85 -1.71
CA ASN A 104 1.33 -7.40 -2.75
C ASN A 104 2.02 -7.48 -4.13
N PRO A 105 1.61 -8.41 -5.02
CA PRO A 105 0.44 -9.28 -4.93
C PRO A 105 0.54 -10.37 -3.85
N LYS A 106 -0.61 -10.93 -3.44
CA LYS A 106 -0.70 -11.96 -2.39
C LYS A 106 -0.15 -13.33 -2.81
N ASN A 107 0.03 -13.55 -4.11
CA ASN A 107 0.58 -14.81 -4.61
C ASN A 107 2.09 -14.84 -4.35
N VAL A 108 2.49 -15.71 -3.43
CA VAL A 108 3.88 -15.88 -3.00
C VAL A 108 4.22 -17.36 -2.98
N THR A 109 5.47 -17.69 -3.33
CA THR A 109 5.99 -19.05 -3.28
C THR A 109 6.91 -19.20 -2.08
N PHE A 110 6.71 -20.26 -1.31
CA PHE A 110 7.55 -20.60 -0.16
C PHE A 110 8.51 -21.72 -0.53
N ARG A 111 9.70 -21.69 0.08
CA ARG A 111 10.68 -22.77 0.06
C ARG A 111 11.20 -22.94 1.48
N TRP A 112 11.17 -24.16 1.98
CA TRP A 112 11.65 -24.49 3.31
C TRP A 112 13.04 -25.10 3.21
N THR A 113 13.92 -24.72 4.13
CA THR A 113 15.23 -25.32 4.28
C THR A 113 15.41 -25.71 5.73
N PHE A 114 15.93 -26.92 5.97
CA PHE A 114 16.21 -27.41 7.31
C PHE A 114 17.71 -27.63 7.46
N ASN A 115 18.34 -26.84 8.31
CA ASN A 115 19.76 -26.98 8.63
C ASN A 115 19.90 -27.72 9.96
N ASN A 116 20.33 -28.97 9.90
CA ASN A 116 20.70 -29.75 11.06
C ASN A 116 22.23 -29.83 11.13
N THR A 117 22.78 -29.98 12.33
CA THR A 117 24.18 -30.38 12.52
C THR A 117 24.51 -31.74 11.89
N ALA A 118 23.49 -32.51 11.48
CA ALA A 118 23.62 -33.66 10.58
C ALA A 118 22.84 -33.40 9.28
N GLU A 119 23.55 -32.92 8.25
CA GLU A 119 23.16 -32.70 6.83
C GLU A 119 21.85 -31.94 6.53
N ALA A 120 21.92 -31.00 5.58
CA ALA A 120 20.76 -30.24 5.11
C ALA A 120 19.81 -31.15 4.33
N ILE A 121 18.56 -31.25 4.79
CA ILE A 121 17.50 -32.00 4.12
C ILE A 121 16.48 -30.97 3.59
N ASP A 122 16.16 -31.03 2.29
CA ASP A 122 15.05 -30.27 1.71
C ASP A 122 13.73 -30.81 2.27
N VAL A 123 12.95 -29.95 2.93
CA VAL A 123 11.66 -30.34 3.52
C VAL A 123 10.56 -30.12 2.46
N PRO A 124 9.75 -31.15 2.13
CA PRO A 124 8.65 -31.04 1.16
C PRO A 124 7.59 -30.00 1.52
#